data_AF-A0A2S8FI10-F1
#
_entry.id   AF-A0A2S8FI10-F1
#
_cell.length_a   1.000
_cell.length_b   1.000
_cell.length_c   1.000
_cell.angle_alpha   90.00
_cell.angle_beta   90.00
_cell.angle_gamma   90.00
#
_symmetry.space_group_name_H-M   'P 1'
#
loop_
_entity.id
_entity.type
_entity.pdbx_description
1 polymer ?
#
loop_
_entity_poly.entity_id
_entity_poly.type
_entity_poly.pdbx_seq_one_letter_code
_entity_poly.pdbx_strand_id
1 'polypeptide(L)'
;MPEKVQKIKVQGVCLDHGLEDPDPKIPYELKPIEAYTTKPGVAELCHLLGSGELNQRSAQAAAWHLNNGMSWEELANKRIHHLIGPDTPYFSRQELQVAYKAAEYAKEVEKARKKGDSSSSYTTVSEGN
;
A
#
# COMPACT_ATOMS: atom_id res chain seq x y z
N MET A 1 8.45 -31.16 12.98
CA MET A 1 8.84 -30.38 14.18
C MET A 1 7.89 -29.20 14.26
N PRO A 2 6.96 -29.18 15.22
CA PRO A 2 6.08 -28.03 15.36
C PRO A 2 6.91 -26.82 15.85
N GLU A 3 6.65 -25.65 15.27
CA GLU A 3 7.11 -24.32 15.73
C GLU A 3 8.60 -23.98 15.62
N LYS A 4 9.21 -24.11 14.43
CA LYS A 4 10.46 -23.39 14.14
C LYS A 4 10.17 -21.91 13.93
N VAL A 5 10.61 -21.07 14.86
CA VAL A 5 10.60 -19.60 14.72
C VAL A 5 11.70 -19.19 13.73
N GLN A 6 11.34 -18.41 12.71
CA GLN A 6 12.28 -17.83 11.76
C GLN A 6 12.12 -16.32 11.70
N LYS A 7 13.23 -15.59 11.60
CA LYS A 7 13.23 -14.16 11.29
C LYS A 7 13.12 -13.99 9.77
N ILE A 8 12.06 -13.34 9.32
CA ILE A 8 11.81 -13.04 7.91
C ILE A 8 11.89 -11.52 7.73
N LYS A 9 12.60 -11.07 6.70
CA LYS A 9 12.61 -9.65 6.32
C LYS A 9 11.39 -9.38 5.44
N VAL A 10 10.47 -8.57 5.95
CA VAL A 10 9.26 -8.15 5.23
C VAL A 10 9.45 -6.71 4.79
N GLN A 11 9.23 -6.42 3.50
CA GLN A 11 9.13 -5.04 3.04
C GLN A 11 7.75 -4.50 3.40
N GLY A 12 7.71 -3.29 3.95
CA GLY A 12 6.47 -2.66 4.39
C GLY A 12 6.51 -1.16 4.21
N VAL A 13 5.33 -0.55 4.23
CA VAL A 13 5.14 0.90 4.15
C VAL A 13 4.14 1.33 5.21
N CYS A 14 4.22 2.58 5.64
CA CYS A 14 3.25 3.17 6.56
C CYS A 14 1.98 3.52 5.77
N LEU A 15 0.83 2.95 6.15
CA LEU A 15 -0.42 3.25 5.46
C LEU A 15 -1.01 4.59 5.92
N ASP A 16 -0.87 4.92 7.18
CA ASP A 16 -1.28 6.22 7.72
C ASP A 16 -0.10 7.19 7.77
N HIS A 17 -0.38 8.45 7.44
CA HIS A 17 0.60 9.53 7.51
C HIS A 17 0.49 10.27 8.85
N GLY A 18 1.64 10.62 9.44
CA GLY A 18 1.69 11.47 10.63
C GLY A 18 1.48 10.77 11.97
N LEU A 19 1.32 9.44 11.97
CA LEU A 19 1.39 8.66 13.20
C LEU A 19 2.82 8.62 13.74
N GLU A 20 2.91 8.49 15.07
CA GLU A 20 4.18 8.31 15.76
C GLU A 20 4.86 7.00 15.33
N ASP A 21 6.18 6.97 15.46
CA ASP A 21 6.95 5.77 15.15
C ASP A 21 6.51 4.60 16.05
N PRO A 22 6.43 3.38 15.52
CA PRO A 22 5.96 2.22 16.27
C PRO A 22 6.89 1.88 17.44
N ASP A 23 6.35 1.77 18.66
CA ASP A 23 7.10 1.31 19.84
C ASP A 23 7.17 -0.23 19.86
N PRO A 24 8.37 -0.84 19.80
CA PRO A 24 8.55 -2.29 19.80
C PRO A 24 8.05 -2.99 21.08
N LYS A 25 7.74 -2.26 22.16
CA LYS A 25 7.18 -2.81 23.40
C LYS A 25 5.68 -3.09 23.30
N ILE A 26 5.00 -2.53 22.30
CA ILE A 26 3.58 -2.73 22.09
C ILE A 26 3.38 -4.07 21.35
N PRO A 27 2.48 -4.95 21.81
CA PRO A 27 2.15 -6.18 21.09
C PRO A 27 1.50 -5.87 19.72
N TYR A 28 2.12 -6.32 18.64
CA TYR A 28 1.59 -6.18 17.28
C TYR A 28 0.96 -7.49 16.77
N GLU A 29 -0.15 -7.35 16.05
CA GLU A 29 -0.86 -8.46 15.42
C GLU A 29 -0.86 -8.28 13.91
N LEU A 30 -0.66 -9.37 13.16
CA LEU A 30 -0.82 -9.37 11.70
C LEU A 30 -2.30 -9.42 11.37
N LYS A 31 -2.80 -8.39 10.66
CA LYS A 31 -4.18 -8.33 10.20
C LYS A 31 -4.28 -8.39 8.68
N PRO A 32 -5.33 -8.99 8.12
CA PRO A 32 -5.65 -8.88 6.70
C PRO A 32 -5.80 -7.41 6.32
N ILE A 33 -5.40 -7.06 5.09
CA ILE A 33 -5.46 -5.67 4.62
C ILE A 33 -6.90 -5.15 4.60
N GLU A 34 -7.86 -6.04 4.31
CA GLU A 34 -9.29 -5.73 4.26
C GLU A 34 -9.86 -5.38 5.64
N ALA A 35 -9.23 -5.84 6.71
CA ALA A 35 -9.63 -5.51 8.08
C ALA A 35 -9.18 -4.10 8.51
N TYR A 36 -8.24 -3.50 7.76
CA TYR A 36 -7.67 -2.20 8.09
C TYR A 36 -8.15 -1.10 7.14
N THR A 37 -8.16 -1.33 5.82
CA THR A 37 -8.58 -0.33 4.84
C THR A 37 -9.39 -0.93 3.70
N THR A 38 -10.41 -0.20 3.25
CA THR A 38 -11.24 -0.53 2.09
C THR A 38 -10.99 0.42 0.92
N LYS A 39 -9.92 1.21 0.98
CA LYS A 39 -9.57 2.20 -0.04
C LYS A 39 -9.09 1.50 -1.31
N PRO A 40 -9.57 1.91 -2.50
CA PRO A 40 -9.23 1.25 -3.74
C PRO A 40 -7.74 1.46 -4.08
N GLY A 41 -7.11 0.39 -4.56
CA GLY A 41 -5.72 0.30 -4.99
C GLY A 41 -4.74 -0.04 -3.87
N VAL A 42 -5.11 0.04 -2.58
CA VAL A 42 -4.14 -0.16 -1.49
C VAL A 42 -3.67 -1.61 -1.40
N ALA A 43 -4.59 -2.58 -1.50
CA ALA A 43 -4.24 -3.99 -1.47
C ALA A 43 -3.34 -4.40 -2.64
N GLU A 44 -3.64 -3.94 -3.85
CA GLU A 44 -2.82 -4.20 -5.04
C GLU A 44 -1.46 -3.51 -4.95
N LEU A 45 -1.39 -2.28 -4.40
CA LEU A 45 -0.12 -1.61 -4.13
C LEU A 45 0.77 -2.42 -3.19
N CYS A 46 0.20 -2.96 -2.10
CA CYS A 46 0.92 -3.83 -1.18
C CYS A 46 1.38 -5.12 -1.87
N HIS A 47 0.62 -5.65 -2.82
CA HIS A 47 1.01 -6.81 -3.62
C HIS A 47 2.23 -6.51 -4.50
N LEU A 48 2.25 -5.36 -5.20
CA LEU A 48 3.38 -4.93 -6.03
C LEU A 48 4.67 -4.70 -5.21
N LEU A 49 4.53 -4.19 -3.99
CA LEU A 49 5.67 -4.08 -3.06
C LEU A 49 6.16 -5.46 -2.63
N GLY A 50 5.24 -6.36 -2.28
CA GLY A 50 5.55 -7.72 -1.86
C GLY A 50 6.18 -8.59 -2.95
N SER A 51 5.82 -8.35 -4.22
CA SER A 51 6.41 -9.05 -5.38
C SER A 51 7.76 -8.47 -5.82
N GLY A 52 8.14 -7.30 -5.31
CA GLY A 52 9.38 -6.60 -5.67
C GLY A 52 9.29 -5.81 -6.98
N GLU A 53 8.11 -5.67 -7.56
CA GLU A 53 7.87 -4.85 -8.76
C GLU A 53 7.88 -3.36 -8.46
N LEU A 54 7.64 -2.97 -7.20
CA LEU A 54 7.65 -1.60 -6.75
C LEU A 54 8.65 -1.40 -5.61
N ASN A 55 9.51 -0.39 -5.75
CA ASN A 55 10.44 -0.01 -4.68
C ASN A 55 9.69 0.62 -3.50
N GLN A 56 10.23 0.43 -2.28
CA GLN A 56 9.60 0.86 -1.03
C GLN A 56 9.34 2.38 -0.96
N ARG A 57 10.22 3.23 -1.51
CA ARG A 57 10.06 4.70 -1.45
C ARG A 57 8.90 5.18 -2.33
N SER A 58 8.80 4.67 -3.55
CA SER A 58 7.64 4.92 -4.42
C SER A 58 6.36 4.33 -3.86
N ALA A 59 6.42 3.14 -3.25
CA ALA A 59 5.28 2.52 -2.58
C ALA A 59 4.77 3.37 -1.41
N GLN A 60 5.67 3.95 -0.61
CA GLN A 60 5.31 4.82 0.52
C GLN A 60 4.54 6.07 0.07
N ALA A 61 5.00 6.72 -1.02
CA ALA A 61 4.31 7.88 -1.60
C ALA A 61 2.93 7.50 -2.16
N ALA A 62 2.84 6.38 -2.89
CA ALA A 62 1.57 5.88 -3.42
C ALA A 62 0.59 5.49 -2.30
N ALA A 63 1.08 4.87 -1.22
CA ALA A 63 0.25 4.47 -0.08
C ALA A 63 -0.38 5.70 0.59
N TRP A 64 0.39 6.77 0.79
CA TRP A 64 -0.14 8.00 1.35
C TRP A 64 -1.15 8.70 0.44
N HIS A 65 -0.91 8.70 -0.87
CA HIS A 65 -1.88 9.21 -1.84
C HIS A 65 -3.21 8.43 -1.80
N LEU A 66 -3.15 7.09 -1.84
CA LEU A 66 -4.34 6.23 -1.90
C LEU A 66 -5.11 6.17 -0.58
N ASN A 67 -4.40 6.06 0.55
CA ASN A 67 -5.03 5.83 1.84
C ASN A 67 -5.41 7.12 2.56
N ASN A 68 -4.57 8.17 2.49
CA ASN A 68 -4.77 9.44 3.21
C ASN A 68 -5.31 10.56 2.30
N GLY A 69 -5.34 10.36 0.98
CA GLY A 69 -5.81 11.38 0.03
C GLY A 69 -4.84 12.53 -0.18
N MET A 70 -3.57 12.38 0.21
CA MET A 70 -2.55 13.41 -0.04
C MET A 70 -2.39 13.65 -1.55
N SER A 71 -2.41 14.91 -1.95
CA SER A 71 -2.13 15.30 -3.33
C SER A 71 -0.65 15.07 -3.69
N TRP A 72 -0.39 14.89 -4.98
CA TRP A 72 0.98 14.75 -5.48
C TRP A 72 1.83 16.00 -5.22
N GLU A 73 1.21 17.18 -5.15
CA GLU A 73 1.87 18.42 -4.81
C GLU A 73 2.29 18.45 -3.33
N GLU A 74 1.42 18.02 -2.41
CA GLU A 74 1.78 17.88 -0.99
C GLU A 74 2.93 16.88 -0.79
N LEU A 75 2.88 15.75 -1.50
CA LEU A 75 3.95 14.75 -1.47
C LEU A 75 5.27 15.29 -2.06
N ALA A 76 5.21 16.09 -3.12
CA ALA A 76 6.38 16.72 -3.73
C ALA A 76 7.00 17.82 -2.86
N ASN A 77 6.17 18.53 -2.10
CA ASN A 77 6.61 19.60 -1.22
C ASN A 77 7.10 19.10 0.14
N LYS A 78 6.84 17.83 0.49
CA LYS A 78 7.27 17.25 1.77
C LYS A 78 8.79 17.27 1.92
N ARG A 79 9.25 17.75 3.07
CA ARG A 79 10.67 17.84 3.43
C ARG A 79 11.00 16.98 4.63
N ILE A 80 12.26 16.55 4.69
CA ILE A 80 12.90 15.97 5.86
C ILE A 80 13.69 17.10 6.51
N HIS A 81 13.32 17.43 7.75
CA HIS A 81 14.04 18.41 8.54
C HIS A 81 15.22 17.73 9.24
N HIS A 82 16.42 18.26 9.01
CA HIS A 82 17.64 17.75 9.64
C HIS A 82 18.01 18.63 10.82
N LEU A 83 18.46 18.02 11.92
CA LEU A 83 18.96 18.75 13.11
C LEU A 83 20.13 19.70 12.76
N ILE A 84 20.92 19.33 11.75
CA ILE A 84 22.04 20.09 11.25
C ILE A 84 22.04 19.99 9.73
N GLY A 85 21.99 21.13 9.03
CA GLY A 85 22.06 21.21 7.57
C GLY A 85 20.73 21.58 6.90
N PRO A 86 20.72 21.71 5.57
CA PRO A 86 19.52 22.10 4.82
C PRO A 86 18.51 20.96 4.74
N ASP A 87 17.23 21.33 4.75
CA ASP A 87 16.13 20.39 4.52
C ASP A 87 16.23 19.71 3.15
N THR A 88 16.00 18.40 3.12
CA THR A 88 16.00 17.61 1.89
C THR A 88 14.59 17.21 1.49
N PRO A 89 14.29 17.05 0.18
CA PRO A 89 13.03 16.46 -0.25
C PRO A 89 12.81 15.08 0.37
N TYR A 90 11.57 14.81 0.77
CA TYR A 90 11.20 13.48 1.29
C TYR A 90 11.21 12.42 0.19
N PHE A 91 10.72 12.78 -0.99
CA PHE A 91 10.73 11.96 -2.20
C PHE A 91 11.47 12.66 -3.33
N SER A 92 12.15 11.88 -4.17
CA SER A 92 12.70 12.37 -5.43
C SER A 92 11.60 12.53 -6.49
N ARG A 93 11.85 13.34 -7.53
CA ARG A 93 10.91 13.47 -8.66
C ARG A 93 10.66 12.14 -9.37
N GLN A 94 11.70 11.30 -9.50
CA GLN A 94 11.57 9.99 -10.12
C GLN A 94 10.71 9.06 -9.28
N GLU A 95 10.86 9.10 -7.95
CA GLU A 95 10.06 8.29 -7.03
C GLU A 95 8.58 8.65 -7.10
N LEU A 96 8.26 9.94 -7.18
CA LEU A 96 6.89 10.43 -7.33
C LEU A 96 6.27 10.03 -8.68
N GLN A 97 7.05 10.06 -9.77
CA GLN A 97 6.57 9.59 -11.08
C GLN A 97 6.24 8.10 -11.08
N VAL A 98 7.09 7.29 -10.44
CA VAL A 98 6.83 5.85 -10.29
C VAL A 98 5.63 5.61 -9.37
N ALA A 99 5.54 6.34 -8.27
CA ALA A 99 4.41 6.26 -7.32
C ALA A 99 3.07 6.60 -8.00
N TYR A 100 3.05 7.65 -8.83
CA TYR A 100 1.88 8.03 -9.63
C TYR A 100 1.41 6.88 -10.52
N LYS A 101 2.32 6.32 -11.32
CA LYS A 101 2.01 5.20 -12.22
C LYS A 101 1.51 3.98 -11.46
N ALA A 102 2.16 3.65 -10.33
CA ALA A 102 1.77 2.52 -9.50
C ALA A 102 0.38 2.71 -8.87
N ALA A 103 0.07 3.91 -8.38
CA ALA A 103 -1.23 4.22 -7.79
C ALA A 103 -2.37 4.11 -8.82
N GLU A 104 -2.16 4.63 -10.03
CA GLU A 104 -3.16 4.54 -11.10
C GLU A 104 -3.33 3.10 -11.60
N TYR A 105 -2.23 2.37 -11.79
CA TYR A 105 -2.30 0.95 -12.14
C TYR A 105 -3.05 0.13 -11.09
N ALA A 106 -2.75 0.34 -9.81
CA ALA A 106 -3.40 -0.39 -8.72
C ALA A 106 -4.92 -0.14 -8.67
N LYS A 107 -5.37 1.09 -8.90
CA LYS A 107 -6.80 1.43 -9.01
C LYS A 107 -7.46 0.73 -10.19
N GLU A 108 -6.83 0.74 -11.35
CA GLU A 108 -7.40 0.14 -12.56
C GLU A 108 -7.49 -1.39 -12.47
N VAL A 109 -6.47 -2.06 -11.90
CA VAL A 109 -6.50 -3.51 -11.67
C VAL A 109 -7.61 -3.91 -10.71
N GLU A 110 -7.77 -3.19 -9.60
CA GLU A 110 -8.86 -3.48 -8.66
C GLU A 110 -10.23 -3.28 -9.31
N LYS A 111 -10.40 -2.21 -10.07
CA LYS A 111 -11.63 -1.93 -10.83
C LYS A 111 -11.94 -3.03 -11.84
N ALA A 112 -10.92 -3.53 -12.55
CA ALA A 112 -11.06 -4.65 -13.48
C ALA A 112 -11.47 -5.96 -12.77
N ARG A 113 -10.87 -6.26 -11.60
CA ARG A 113 -11.26 -7.42 -10.77
C ARG A 113 -12.71 -7.33 -10.30
N LYS A 114 -13.12 -6.17 -9.76
CA LYS A 114 -14.52 -5.93 -9.32
C LYS A 114 -15.54 -6.09 -10.46
N LYS A 115 -15.18 -5.68 -11.68
CA LYS A 115 -16.00 -5.88 -12.88
C LYS A 115 -16.09 -7.36 -13.29
N GLY A 116 -15.00 -8.12 -13.13
CA GLY A 116 -14.97 -9.56 -13.38
C GLY A 116 -15.81 -10.37 -12.39
N ASP A 117 -15.73 -10.06 -11.10
CA ASP A 117 -16.53 -10.73 -10.05
C ASP A 117 -18.03 -10.48 -10.20
N SER A 118 -18.42 -9.28 -10.65
CA SER A 118 -19.83 -8.94 -10.94
C SER A 118 -20.43 -9.71 -12.12
N SER A 119 -19.60 -10.36 -12.96
CA SER A 119 -20.05 -11.18 -14.09
C SER A 119 -20.19 -12.67 -13.75
N SER A 120 -19.80 -13.11 -12.55
CA SER A 120 -19.72 -14.54 -12.18
C SER A 120 -20.94 -15.07 -11.40
N SER A 121 -21.88 -14.21 -10.99
CA SER A 121 -23.00 -14.61 -10.09
C SER A 121 -24.30 -15.02 -10.78
N TYR A 122 -24.30 -15.39 -12.06
CA TYR A 122 -25.49 -15.94 -12.72
C TYR A 122 -25.14 -17.28 -13.37
N THR A 123 -25.30 -18.37 -12.62
CA THR A 123 -25.86 -19.68 -13.04
C THR A 123 -25.63 -20.68 -11.91
N THR A 124 -26.50 -20.70 -10.90
CA THR A 124 -26.80 -21.97 -10.20
C THR A 124 -28.07 -22.50 -10.83
N VAL A 125 -27.87 -23.50 -11.68
CA VAL A 125 -28.88 -24.26 -12.42
C VAL A 125 -29.89 -24.82 -11.44
N SER A 126 -31.17 -24.55 -11.68
CA SER A 126 -32.29 -25.27 -11.08
C SER A 126 -32.34 -26.67 -11.68
N GLU A 127 -31.81 -27.68 -10.97
CA GLU A 127 -32.06 -29.09 -11.26
C GLU A 127 -32.69 -29.79 -10.05
N GLY A 128 -33.89 -30.34 -10.25
CA GLY A 128 -34.34 -31.57 -9.60
C GLY A 128 -35.23 -31.45 -8.36
N ASN A 129 -36.55 -31.47 -8.54
CA ASN A 129 -37.37 -32.67 -8.27
C ASN A 129 -38.82 -32.43 -8.74
#